data_AF-A0A7Y4ZB96-F1
#
_entry.id   AF-A0A7Y4ZB96-F1
#
_cell.length_a   1.000
_cell.length_b   1.000
_cell.length_c   1.000
_cell.angle_alpha   90.00
_cell.angle_beta   90.00
_cell.angle_gamma   90.00
#
_symmetry.space_group_name_H-M   'P 1'
#
loop_
_entity.id
_entity.type
_entity.pdbx_description
1 polymer ?
#
loop_
_entity_poly.entity_id
_entity_poly.type
_entity_poly.pdbx_seq_one_letter_code
_entity_poly.pdbx_strand_id
1 'polypeptide(L)'
;MNPVCLNRLTGLMLLLMTCAALAAGTYADFLQSLARRESAGNSHAVNKYGYAGLYQMGEEALIDAGYYRRDGTKSNDWRGNWTGKNGVNSLNDYLNSPATQTQAITTYHDVLWDQIKARGLDNKVGQSYNGVPITQSGLIAAAHLIGTAGLRKCLNGGSCADANNTTALSYMSKFGGFDVASITGSSPIGGHGSPINIGNSGGSIASNTNAPFPTGTAVSTSAAFAAGAGVDMSEIRQFVLGTLSISLLLWTAWTTRALFSTWRFGKATLMDMEFNMMSSVVLMSVVLFIVLA
;
A
#
# COMPACT_ATOMS: atom_id res chain seq x y z
N MET A 1 -4.14 18.42 40.46
CA MET A 1 -4.97 17.43 39.74
C MET A 1 -4.59 16.06 40.28
N ASN A 2 -5.57 15.18 40.47
CA ASN A 2 -5.32 13.81 40.98
C ASN A 2 -4.53 13.02 39.90
N PRO A 3 -3.44 12.30 40.21
CA PRO A 3 -2.62 11.57 39.22
C PRO A 3 -3.41 10.58 38.34
N VAL A 4 -4.60 10.19 38.79
CA VAL A 4 -5.57 9.36 38.06
C VAL A 4 -6.11 10.06 36.79
N CYS A 5 -6.20 11.39 36.74
CA CYS A 5 -6.67 12.11 35.55
C CYS A 5 -5.63 12.11 34.41
N LEU A 6 -4.33 12.19 34.72
CA LEU A 6 -3.27 12.22 33.72
C LEU A 6 -3.09 10.85 33.06
N ASN A 7 -3.19 9.76 33.85
CA ASN A 7 -3.17 8.39 33.33
C ASN A 7 -4.44 7.98 32.56
N ARG A 8 -5.60 8.57 32.87
CA ARG A 8 -6.83 8.34 32.06
C ARG A 8 -6.80 9.09 30.73
N LEU A 9 -6.10 10.22 30.65
CA LEU A 9 -5.93 11.01 29.43
C LEU A 9 -4.94 10.34 28.44
N THR A 10 -3.90 9.67 28.93
CA THR A 10 -3.02 8.84 28.08
C THR A 10 -3.71 7.57 27.60
N GLY A 11 -4.57 6.95 28.41
CA GLY A 11 -5.34 5.76 28.04
C GLY A 11 -6.41 5.99 26.96
N LEU A 12 -7.10 7.13 26.98
CA LEU A 12 -8.09 7.50 25.94
C LEU A 12 -7.42 7.79 24.58
N MET A 13 -6.14 8.19 24.60
CA MET A 13 -5.34 8.45 23.41
C MET A 13 -4.85 7.15 22.74
N LEU A 14 -4.58 6.09 23.52
CA LEU A 14 -4.29 4.75 22.99
C LEU A 14 -5.52 4.17 22.24
N LEU A 15 -6.73 4.53 22.68
CA LEU A 15 -7.99 4.16 22.03
C LEU A 15 -8.26 4.94 20.73
N LEU A 16 -7.74 6.17 20.60
CA LEU A 16 -7.72 6.92 19.34
C LEU A 16 -6.61 6.41 18.39
N MET A 17 -5.48 5.94 18.92
CA MET A 17 -4.43 5.27 18.13
C MET A 17 -4.88 3.94 17.52
N THR A 18 -5.80 3.21 18.15
CA THR A 18 -6.38 2.00 17.55
C THR A 18 -7.30 2.27 16.36
N CYS A 19 -7.71 3.53 16.14
CA CYS A 19 -8.54 3.91 14.99
C CYS A 19 -7.72 4.30 13.74
N ALA A 20 -6.40 4.51 13.87
CA ALA A 20 -5.51 4.75 12.73
C ALA A 20 -5.25 3.48 11.88
N ALA A 21 -5.68 2.31 12.34
CA ALA A 21 -5.62 1.05 11.61
C ALA A 21 -6.74 0.88 10.56
N LEU A 22 -7.64 1.87 10.37
CA LEU A 22 -8.87 1.71 9.60
C LEU A 22 -8.88 2.42 8.23
N ALA A 23 -7.75 2.50 7.53
CA ALA A 23 -7.72 3.05 6.17
C ALA A 23 -6.63 2.44 5.24
N ALA A 24 -6.22 1.19 5.46
CA ALA A 24 -5.45 0.48 4.45
C ALA A 24 -6.40 0.10 3.30
N GLY A 25 -6.15 0.63 2.08
CA GLY A 25 -6.93 0.25 0.90
C GLY A 25 -6.75 -1.24 0.61
N THR A 26 -7.78 -1.90 0.07
CA THR A 26 -7.75 -3.33 -0.23
C THR A 26 -6.83 -3.66 -1.41
N TYR A 27 -6.53 -4.94 -1.64
CA TYR A 27 -5.80 -5.35 -2.85
C TYR A 27 -6.54 -4.97 -4.15
N ALA A 28 -7.87 -4.95 -4.14
CA ALA A 28 -8.65 -4.45 -5.27
C ALA A 28 -8.38 -2.96 -5.53
N ASP A 29 -8.28 -2.15 -4.48
CA ASP A 29 -7.95 -0.72 -4.59
C ASP A 29 -6.50 -0.52 -5.08
N PHE A 30 -5.58 -1.40 -4.66
CA PHE A 30 -4.20 -1.45 -5.17
C PHE A 30 -4.20 -1.69 -6.69
N LEU A 31 -4.92 -2.71 -7.17
CA LEU A 31 -5.01 -3.03 -8.59
C LEU A 31 -5.66 -1.91 -9.39
N GLN A 32 -6.74 -1.30 -8.89
CA GLN A 32 -7.38 -0.16 -9.53
C GLN A 32 -6.42 1.03 -9.66
N SER A 33 -5.68 1.33 -8.59
CA SER A 33 -4.68 2.40 -8.55
C SER A 33 -3.52 2.12 -9.52
N LEU A 34 -3.08 0.86 -9.60
CA LEU A 34 -2.03 0.41 -10.51
C LEU A 34 -2.49 0.55 -11.96
N ALA A 35 -3.67 0.02 -12.31
CA ALA A 35 -4.22 0.13 -13.65
C ALA A 35 -4.40 1.59 -14.12
N ARG A 36 -4.82 2.49 -13.22
CA ARG A 36 -4.89 3.92 -13.50
C ARG A 36 -3.51 4.54 -13.72
N ARG A 37 -2.50 4.13 -12.96
CA ARG A 37 -1.11 4.62 -13.12
C ARG A 37 -0.44 4.12 -14.40
N GLU A 38 -0.71 2.87 -14.77
CA GLU A 38 -0.06 2.18 -15.88
C GLU A 38 -0.68 2.54 -17.24
N SER A 39 -2.02 2.56 -17.33
CA SER A 39 -2.71 2.75 -18.62
C SER A 39 -3.88 3.72 -18.59
N ALA A 40 -4.07 4.47 -17.50
CA ALA A 40 -5.28 5.24 -17.24
C ALA A 40 -6.57 4.39 -17.26
N GLY A 41 -6.46 3.08 -16.98
CA GLY A 41 -7.58 2.14 -17.01
C GLY A 41 -7.96 1.63 -18.41
N ASN A 42 -7.10 1.80 -19.41
CA ASN A 42 -7.30 1.28 -20.75
C ASN A 42 -6.77 -0.15 -20.88
N SER A 43 -7.65 -1.12 -21.12
CA SER A 43 -7.30 -2.54 -21.32
C SER A 43 -6.68 -2.86 -22.68
N HIS A 44 -6.78 -1.95 -23.64
CA HIS A 44 -6.25 -2.11 -24.99
C HIS A 44 -4.95 -1.32 -25.19
N ALA A 45 -4.43 -0.68 -24.14
CA ALA A 45 -3.20 0.09 -24.22
C ALA A 45 -1.99 -0.79 -24.51
N VAL A 46 -1.21 -0.42 -25.53
CA VAL A 46 0.11 -1.00 -25.79
C VAL A 46 1.09 0.14 -26.01
N ASN A 47 2.15 0.21 -25.20
CA ASN A 47 3.13 1.29 -25.35
C ASN A 47 4.20 0.97 -26.40
N LYS A 48 5.07 1.95 -26.72
CA LYS A 48 6.13 1.82 -27.73
C LYS A 48 7.18 0.73 -27.44
N TYR A 49 7.24 0.24 -26.20
CA TYR A 49 8.12 -0.86 -25.77
C TYR A 49 7.37 -2.20 -25.65
N GLY A 50 6.11 -2.26 -26.11
CA GLY A 50 5.30 -3.46 -26.20
C GLY A 50 4.61 -3.90 -24.91
N TYR A 51 4.68 -3.14 -23.81
CA TYR A 51 3.92 -3.46 -22.60
C TYR A 51 2.43 -3.27 -22.83
N ALA A 52 1.61 -4.23 -22.36
CA ALA A 52 0.23 -4.39 -22.81
C ALA A 52 -0.78 -4.39 -21.66
N GLY A 53 -1.96 -3.82 -21.94
CA GLY A 53 -3.15 -3.86 -21.12
C GLY A 53 -3.17 -2.88 -19.95
N LEU A 54 -4.14 -3.11 -19.06
CA LEU A 54 -4.41 -2.35 -17.83
C LEU A 54 -3.16 -2.14 -16.99
N TYR A 55 -2.36 -3.20 -16.83
CA TYR A 55 -1.22 -3.22 -15.92
C TYR A 55 0.12 -3.09 -16.65
N GLN A 56 0.10 -2.78 -17.95
CA GLN A 56 1.29 -2.67 -18.81
C GLN A 56 2.25 -3.86 -18.59
N MET A 57 1.76 -5.08 -18.74
CA MET A 57 2.59 -6.29 -18.58
C MET A 57 3.41 -6.56 -19.83
N GLY A 58 4.67 -6.96 -19.64
CA GLY A 58 5.56 -7.41 -20.72
C GLY A 58 5.56 -8.93 -20.87
N GLU A 59 6.31 -9.44 -21.84
CA GLU A 59 6.40 -10.87 -22.11
C GLU A 59 6.97 -11.66 -20.95
N GLU A 60 8.07 -11.21 -20.34
CA GLU A 60 8.67 -11.89 -19.18
C GLU A 60 7.67 -12.01 -18.01
N ALA A 61 6.88 -10.95 -17.75
CA ALA A 61 5.85 -10.98 -16.73
C ALA A 61 4.70 -11.95 -17.09
N LEU A 62 4.32 -12.03 -18.36
CA LEU A 62 3.31 -12.99 -18.82
C LEU A 62 3.85 -14.42 -18.94
N ILE A 63 5.15 -14.62 -19.10
CA ILE A 63 5.82 -15.91 -18.96
C ILE A 63 5.74 -16.37 -17.51
N ASP A 64 6.11 -15.50 -16.56
CA ASP A 64 6.02 -15.79 -15.13
C ASP A 64 4.57 -16.04 -14.68
N ALA A 65 3.58 -15.32 -15.24
CA ALA A 65 2.16 -15.57 -14.99
C ALA A 65 1.61 -16.81 -15.73
N GLY A 66 2.39 -17.45 -16.60
CA GLY A 66 2.05 -18.67 -17.33
C GLY A 66 1.09 -18.46 -18.52
N TYR A 67 1.00 -17.25 -19.06
CA TYR A 67 0.21 -16.94 -20.26
C TYR A 67 1.02 -17.01 -21.55
N TYR A 68 2.33 -16.83 -21.47
CA TYR A 68 3.21 -16.76 -22.63
C TYR A 68 4.39 -17.73 -22.49
N ARG A 69 4.96 -18.19 -23.61
CA ARG A 69 6.11 -19.09 -23.64
C ARG A 69 7.37 -18.31 -24.02
N ARG A 70 8.46 -18.62 -23.32
CA ARG A 70 9.78 -18.07 -23.63
C ARG A 70 10.20 -18.44 -25.05
N ASP A 71 10.51 -17.45 -25.87
CA ASP A 71 10.89 -17.59 -27.28
C ASP A 71 12.37 -17.25 -27.55
N GLY A 72 13.12 -16.89 -26.51
CA GLY A 72 14.54 -16.59 -26.58
C GLY A 72 14.87 -15.12 -26.80
N THR A 73 13.88 -14.24 -26.94
CA THR A 73 14.08 -12.79 -26.94
C THR A 73 13.85 -12.19 -25.55
N LYS A 74 14.27 -10.94 -25.35
CA LYS A 74 13.94 -10.13 -24.16
C LYS A 74 13.05 -8.94 -24.53
N SER A 75 12.53 -8.94 -25.74
CA SER A 75 11.78 -7.83 -26.32
C SER A 75 10.31 -8.15 -26.19
N ASN A 76 9.48 -7.18 -25.79
CA ASN A 76 8.03 -7.39 -25.82
C ASN A 76 7.52 -7.21 -27.26
N ASP A 77 7.83 -8.16 -28.15
CA ASP A 77 7.48 -8.08 -29.57
C ASP A 77 6.27 -8.95 -29.96
N TRP A 78 5.82 -9.78 -29.03
CA TRP A 78 4.66 -10.67 -29.12
C TRP A 78 4.76 -11.69 -30.28
N ARG A 79 5.97 -12.06 -30.69
CA ARG A 79 6.24 -13.01 -31.80
C ARG A 79 6.31 -14.48 -31.40
N GLY A 80 6.47 -14.75 -30.11
CA GLY A 80 6.46 -16.06 -29.49
C GLY A 80 5.06 -16.69 -29.39
N ASN A 81 4.94 -17.70 -28.52
CA ASN A 81 3.76 -18.53 -28.42
C ASN A 81 2.97 -18.26 -27.13
N TRP A 82 1.70 -17.95 -27.26
CA TRP A 82 0.75 -17.95 -26.14
C TRP A 82 0.46 -19.38 -25.70
N THR A 83 0.12 -19.54 -24.42
CA THR A 83 -0.14 -20.87 -23.83
C THR A 83 -1.57 -21.37 -24.04
N GLY A 84 -2.51 -20.48 -24.35
CA GLY A 84 -3.95 -20.77 -24.36
C GLY A 84 -4.61 -20.70 -22.98
N LYS A 85 -3.86 -20.37 -21.91
CA LYS A 85 -4.37 -20.25 -20.55
C LYS A 85 -5.56 -19.27 -20.52
N ASN A 86 -6.66 -19.70 -19.91
CA ASN A 86 -7.91 -18.94 -19.80
C ASN A 86 -8.45 -18.43 -21.15
N GLY A 87 -8.18 -19.15 -22.24
CA GLY A 87 -8.67 -18.81 -23.59
C GLY A 87 -7.84 -17.75 -24.31
N VAL A 88 -6.70 -17.32 -23.76
CA VAL A 88 -5.82 -16.33 -24.38
C VAL A 88 -4.81 -17.02 -25.28
N ASN A 89 -5.00 -16.91 -26.60
CA ASN A 89 -4.12 -17.49 -27.62
C ASN A 89 -3.35 -16.42 -28.42
N SER A 90 -3.65 -15.14 -28.18
CA SER A 90 -3.03 -14.01 -28.86
C SER A 90 -3.01 -12.76 -27.99
N LEU A 91 -2.19 -11.77 -28.38
CA LEU A 91 -2.21 -10.44 -27.76
C LEU A 91 -3.60 -9.81 -27.84
N ASN A 92 -4.32 -10.01 -28.96
CA ASN A 92 -5.67 -9.50 -29.12
C ASN A 92 -6.64 -10.13 -28.10
N ASP A 93 -6.56 -11.44 -27.86
CA ASP A 93 -7.39 -12.11 -26.84
C ASP A 93 -7.09 -11.55 -25.44
N TYR A 94 -5.82 -11.31 -25.14
CA TYR A 94 -5.38 -10.73 -23.87
C TYR A 94 -5.92 -9.30 -23.67
N LEU A 95 -5.78 -8.44 -24.68
CA LEU A 95 -6.26 -7.05 -24.64
C LEU A 95 -7.79 -6.95 -24.53
N ASN A 96 -8.51 -7.91 -25.13
CA ASN A 96 -9.97 -7.97 -25.06
C ASN A 96 -10.52 -8.64 -23.78
N SER A 97 -9.65 -9.11 -22.87
CA SER A 97 -10.07 -9.77 -21.64
C SER A 97 -9.52 -9.09 -20.37
N PRO A 98 -10.12 -7.97 -19.94
CA PRO A 98 -9.68 -7.26 -18.72
C PRO A 98 -9.63 -8.14 -17.47
N ALA A 99 -10.58 -9.07 -17.32
CA ALA A 99 -10.58 -10.04 -16.23
C ALA A 99 -9.33 -10.95 -16.26
N THR A 100 -8.91 -11.38 -17.45
CA THR A 100 -7.69 -12.18 -17.62
C THR A 100 -6.43 -11.37 -17.33
N GLN A 101 -6.40 -10.09 -17.69
CA GLN A 101 -5.31 -9.19 -17.31
C GLN A 101 -5.18 -9.09 -15.78
N THR A 102 -6.31 -8.98 -15.07
CA THR A 102 -6.34 -8.97 -13.59
C THR A 102 -5.86 -10.30 -12.98
N GLN A 103 -6.19 -11.45 -13.60
CA GLN A 103 -5.67 -12.74 -13.16
C GLN A 103 -4.16 -12.87 -13.42
N ALA A 104 -3.68 -12.42 -14.58
CA ALA A 104 -2.27 -12.45 -14.95
C ALA A 104 -1.42 -11.61 -14.00
N ILE A 105 -1.81 -10.36 -13.73
CA ILE A 105 -1.08 -9.49 -12.81
C ILE A 105 -1.06 -10.03 -11.38
N THR A 106 -2.18 -10.64 -10.93
CA THR A 106 -2.26 -11.24 -9.60
C THR A 106 -1.30 -12.41 -9.47
N THR A 107 -1.27 -13.30 -10.46
CA THR A 107 -0.31 -14.41 -10.51
C THR A 107 1.13 -13.89 -10.55
N TYR A 108 1.39 -12.83 -11.30
CA TYR A 108 2.71 -12.22 -11.37
C TYR A 108 3.13 -11.58 -10.03
N HIS A 109 2.22 -10.94 -9.30
CA HIS A 109 2.50 -10.41 -7.97
C HIS A 109 2.87 -11.52 -6.97
N ASP A 110 2.26 -12.70 -7.04
CA ASP A 110 2.67 -13.87 -6.24
C ASP A 110 4.13 -14.24 -6.54
N VAL A 111 4.48 -14.33 -7.83
CA VAL A 111 5.86 -14.62 -8.27
C VAL A 111 6.83 -13.53 -7.78
N LEU A 112 6.47 -12.25 -7.90
CA LEU A 112 7.29 -11.14 -7.41
C LEU A 112 7.49 -11.22 -5.91
N TRP A 113 6.46 -11.55 -5.13
CA TRP A 113 6.56 -11.68 -3.69
C TRP A 113 7.50 -12.83 -3.29
N ASP A 114 7.41 -13.97 -3.96
CA ASP A 114 8.34 -15.08 -3.74
C ASP A 114 9.78 -14.70 -4.07
N GLN A 115 10.01 -13.98 -5.16
CA GLN A 115 11.32 -13.46 -5.52
C GLN A 115 11.83 -12.40 -4.53
N ILE A 116 10.95 -11.57 -3.97
CA ILE A 116 11.25 -10.59 -2.92
C ILE A 116 11.74 -11.31 -1.65
N LYS A 117 11.03 -12.33 -1.20
CA LYS A 117 11.42 -13.18 -0.05
C LYS A 117 12.74 -13.90 -0.31
N ALA A 118 12.90 -14.51 -1.49
CA ALA A 118 14.13 -15.22 -1.87
C ALA A 118 15.36 -14.30 -1.89
N ARG A 119 15.16 -12.98 -2.04
CA ARG A 119 16.21 -11.95 -1.97
C ARG A 119 16.36 -11.30 -0.60
N GLY A 120 15.54 -11.69 0.38
CA GLY A 120 15.51 -11.13 1.73
C GLY A 120 15.09 -9.66 1.79
N LEU A 121 14.38 -9.16 0.78
CA LEU A 121 13.94 -7.77 0.72
C LEU A 121 12.71 -7.51 1.61
N ASP A 122 11.94 -8.55 1.89
CA ASP A 122 10.82 -8.57 2.85
C ASP A 122 11.27 -8.24 4.27
N ASN A 123 12.49 -8.62 4.67
CA ASN A 123 13.08 -8.27 5.96
C ASN A 123 13.26 -6.76 6.17
N LYS A 124 13.14 -5.95 5.10
CA LYS A 124 13.22 -4.49 5.16
C LYS A 124 11.86 -3.82 5.39
N VAL A 125 10.76 -4.57 5.37
CA VAL A 125 9.43 -4.03 5.65
C VAL A 125 9.40 -3.40 7.04
N GLY A 126 8.82 -2.20 7.15
CA GLY A 126 8.79 -1.38 8.36
C GLY A 126 9.99 -0.45 8.54
N GLN A 127 11.02 -0.57 7.69
CA GLN A 127 12.12 0.41 7.60
C GLN A 127 11.76 1.52 6.59
N SER A 128 12.64 2.51 6.46
CA SER A 128 12.54 3.54 5.42
C SER A 128 13.82 3.59 4.57
N TYR A 129 13.67 3.91 3.29
CA TYR A 129 14.78 4.11 2.36
C TYR A 129 14.64 5.48 1.68
N ASN A 130 15.62 6.37 1.89
CA ASN A 130 15.59 7.76 1.44
C ASN A 130 14.28 8.49 1.80
N GLY A 131 13.79 8.28 3.03
CA GLY A 131 12.55 8.90 3.52
C GLY A 131 11.25 8.29 2.99
N VAL A 132 11.31 7.20 2.20
CA VAL A 132 10.13 6.46 1.75
C VAL A 132 9.98 5.18 2.58
N PRO A 133 8.82 4.93 3.21
CA PRO A 133 8.59 3.73 4.00
C PRO A 133 8.55 2.49 3.12
N ILE A 134 9.17 1.42 3.60
CA ILE A 134 9.20 0.12 2.95
C ILE A 134 8.00 -0.68 3.44
N THR A 135 7.04 -0.91 2.57
CA THR A 135 5.83 -1.70 2.83
C THR A 135 5.76 -2.88 1.87
N GLN A 136 4.98 -3.91 2.21
CA GLN A 136 4.78 -5.07 1.33
C GLN A 136 4.21 -4.65 -0.04
N SER A 137 3.16 -3.83 -0.04
CA SER A 137 2.55 -3.31 -1.27
C SER A 137 3.49 -2.40 -2.06
N GLY A 138 4.30 -1.58 -1.38
CA GLY A 138 5.31 -0.75 -2.03
C GLY A 138 6.43 -1.57 -2.69
N LEU A 139 6.88 -2.65 -2.05
CA LEU A 139 7.87 -3.58 -2.62
C LEU A 139 7.32 -4.29 -3.86
N ILE A 140 6.08 -4.78 -3.82
CA ILE A 140 5.42 -5.41 -4.97
C ILE A 140 5.31 -4.41 -6.13
N ALA A 141 4.83 -3.19 -5.87
CA ALA A 141 4.70 -2.16 -6.90
C ALA A 141 6.06 -1.76 -7.52
N ALA A 142 7.09 -1.59 -6.70
CA ALA A 142 8.43 -1.27 -7.21
C ALA A 142 9.03 -2.43 -8.00
N ALA A 143 8.82 -3.67 -7.57
CA ALA A 143 9.22 -4.86 -8.31
C ALA A 143 8.44 -5.01 -9.62
N HIS A 144 7.17 -4.61 -9.68
CA HIS A 144 6.40 -4.55 -10.92
C HIS A 144 7.05 -3.60 -11.93
N LEU A 145 7.49 -2.42 -11.47
CA LEU A 145 8.10 -1.41 -12.34
C LEU A 145 9.49 -1.80 -12.87
N ILE A 146 10.41 -2.24 -12.00
CA ILE A 146 11.83 -2.43 -12.36
C ILE A 146 12.35 -3.86 -12.18
N GLY A 147 11.47 -4.81 -11.87
CA GLY A 147 11.83 -6.19 -11.52
C GLY A 147 12.47 -6.32 -10.13
N THR A 148 12.46 -7.52 -9.57
CA THR A 148 13.03 -7.77 -8.22
C THR A 148 14.55 -7.59 -8.15
N ALA A 149 15.26 -7.85 -9.26
CA ALA A 149 16.69 -7.60 -9.35
C ALA A 149 17.00 -6.09 -9.34
N GLY A 150 16.20 -5.30 -10.07
CA GLY A 150 16.27 -3.83 -10.06
C GLY A 150 15.95 -3.27 -8.67
N LEU A 151 14.89 -3.77 -8.03
CA LEU A 151 14.51 -3.38 -6.68
C LEU A 151 15.64 -3.65 -5.67
N ARG A 152 16.26 -4.83 -5.72
CA ARG A 152 17.43 -5.15 -4.88
C ARG A 152 18.58 -4.19 -5.14
N LYS A 153 18.89 -3.89 -6.41
CA LYS A 153 19.94 -2.94 -6.77
C LYS A 153 19.64 -1.55 -6.20
N CYS A 154 18.40 -1.10 -6.33
CA CYS A 154 17.93 0.17 -5.80
C CYS A 154 18.11 0.25 -4.27
N LEU A 155 17.63 -0.74 -3.53
CA LEU A 155 17.69 -0.77 -2.05
C LEU A 155 19.12 -0.98 -1.50
N ASN A 156 20.10 -1.26 -2.36
CA ASN A 156 21.51 -1.37 -2.03
C ASN A 156 22.31 -0.11 -2.45
N GLY A 157 21.65 1.02 -2.70
CA GLY A 157 22.31 2.28 -3.08
C GLY A 157 22.55 2.45 -4.59
N GLY A 158 22.03 1.55 -5.41
CA GLY A 158 22.15 1.62 -6.87
C GLY A 158 21.03 2.43 -7.54
N SER A 159 20.97 2.37 -8.87
CA SER A 159 19.89 3.01 -9.65
C SER A 159 18.52 2.46 -9.26
N CYS A 160 17.58 3.38 -9.07
CA CYS A 160 16.19 3.10 -8.74
C CYS A 160 15.23 3.44 -9.88
N ALA A 161 15.72 3.83 -11.06
CA ALA A 161 14.88 4.30 -12.16
C ALA A 161 14.71 3.25 -13.27
N ASP A 162 13.54 3.26 -13.90
CA ASP A 162 13.28 2.56 -15.16
C ASP A 162 13.86 3.32 -16.37
N ALA A 163 13.62 2.79 -17.57
CA ALA A 163 14.08 3.42 -18.82
C ALA A 163 13.41 4.78 -19.13
N ASN A 164 12.31 5.12 -18.46
CA ASN A 164 11.58 6.38 -18.61
C ASN A 164 11.80 7.35 -17.44
N ASN A 165 12.82 7.12 -16.60
CA ASN A 165 13.13 7.88 -15.38
C ASN A 165 12.05 7.85 -14.29
N THR A 166 11.10 6.92 -14.36
CA THR A 166 10.18 6.64 -13.25
C THR A 166 10.93 5.85 -12.19
N THR A 167 10.83 6.28 -10.93
CA THR A 167 11.60 5.66 -9.84
C THR A 167 10.79 4.64 -9.06
N ALA A 168 11.46 3.56 -8.63
CA ALA A 168 10.95 2.59 -7.66
C ALA A 168 10.46 3.28 -6.39
N LEU A 169 11.15 4.31 -5.91
CA LEU A 169 10.73 5.08 -4.74
C LEU A 169 9.38 5.78 -4.95
N SER A 170 9.13 6.31 -6.16
CA SER A 170 7.82 6.87 -6.49
C SER A 170 6.71 5.82 -6.42
N TYR A 171 6.98 4.59 -6.87
CA TYR A 171 6.03 3.47 -6.75
C TYR A 171 5.84 3.02 -5.30
N MET A 172 6.93 2.89 -4.53
CA MET A 172 6.86 2.54 -3.11
C MET A 172 6.03 3.56 -2.32
N SER A 173 6.23 4.85 -2.59
CA SER A 173 5.49 5.93 -1.95
C SER A 173 4.01 5.92 -2.35
N LYS A 174 3.72 5.81 -3.65
CA LYS A 174 2.35 5.85 -4.18
C LYS A 174 1.51 4.64 -3.78
N PHE A 175 2.11 3.46 -3.78
CA PHE A 175 1.43 2.20 -3.54
C PHE A 175 1.73 1.62 -2.16
N GLY A 176 2.31 2.42 -1.25
CA GLY A 176 2.58 1.99 0.11
C GLY A 176 1.34 2.04 1.00
N GLY A 177 1.11 0.96 1.75
CA GLY A 177 0.03 0.87 2.76
C GLY A 177 -1.27 0.22 2.30
N PHE A 178 -1.30 -0.41 1.11
CA PHE A 178 -2.43 -1.25 0.72
C PHE A 178 -2.33 -2.63 1.39
N ASP A 179 -3.48 -3.21 1.73
CA ASP A 179 -3.59 -4.59 2.16
C ASP A 179 -3.39 -5.53 0.98
N VAL A 180 -2.24 -6.23 1.01
CA VAL A 180 -1.82 -7.22 0.02
C VAL A 180 -1.71 -8.62 0.64
N ALA A 181 -2.39 -8.87 1.76
CA ALA A 181 -2.33 -10.15 2.49
C ALA A 181 -2.65 -11.36 1.61
N SER A 182 -3.52 -11.20 0.62
CA SER A 182 -3.87 -12.25 -0.35
C SER A 182 -2.69 -12.70 -1.21
N ILE A 183 -1.69 -11.83 -1.41
CA ILE A 183 -0.44 -12.12 -2.12
C ILE A 183 0.64 -12.55 -1.14
N THR A 184 0.74 -11.87 0.00
CA THR A 184 1.89 -12.03 0.90
C THR A 184 1.72 -13.10 1.95
N GLY A 185 0.49 -13.61 2.14
CA GLY A 185 0.13 -14.51 3.25
C GLY A 185 0.24 -13.86 4.63
N SER A 186 0.47 -12.54 4.70
CA SER A 186 0.70 -11.79 5.93
C SER A 186 0.00 -10.44 5.83
N SER A 187 -0.95 -10.20 6.75
CA SER A 187 -1.66 -8.92 6.82
C SER A 187 -0.69 -7.79 7.14
N PRO A 188 -0.89 -6.56 6.60
CA PRO A 188 -0.03 -5.45 6.92
C PRO A 188 -0.15 -5.20 8.43
N ILE A 189 1.01 -5.09 9.09
CA ILE A 189 1.22 -4.94 10.54
C ILE A 189 1.56 -6.28 11.21
N GLY A 190 2.84 -6.40 11.59
CA GLY A 190 3.28 -7.36 12.59
C GLY A 190 2.49 -7.17 13.89
N GLY A 191 1.54 -8.04 14.12
CA GLY A 191 0.71 -8.12 15.32
C GLY A 191 0.08 -9.50 15.35
N HIS A 192 0.30 -10.23 16.44
CA HIS A 192 -0.20 -11.59 16.61
C HIS A 192 -1.74 -11.61 16.55
N GLY A 193 -2.28 -12.04 15.41
CA GLY A 193 -3.69 -12.32 15.23
C GLY A 193 -3.82 -13.48 14.26
N SER A 194 -4.10 -14.67 14.79
CA SER A 194 -4.44 -15.84 13.98
C SER A 194 -5.56 -15.51 12.99
N PRO A 195 -5.54 -16.05 11.77
CA PRO A 195 -6.64 -15.86 10.84
C PRO A 195 -7.91 -16.48 11.43
N ILE A 196 -8.96 -15.68 11.59
CA ILE A 196 -10.32 -16.19 11.78
C ILE A 196 -10.72 -16.81 10.44
N ASN A 197 -10.77 -18.14 10.42
CA ASN A 197 -11.34 -18.92 9.35
C ASN A 197 -12.87 -18.77 9.39
N ILE A 198 -13.43 -17.86 8.59
CA ILE A 198 -14.88 -17.81 8.38
C ILE A 198 -15.22 -18.83 7.30
N GLY A 199 -15.91 -19.87 7.74
CA GLY A 199 -16.27 -21.03 6.95
C GLY A 199 -17.05 -20.69 5.68
N ASN A 200 -16.75 -21.50 4.67
CA ASN A 200 -17.54 -21.71 3.47
C ASN A 200 -19.01 -22.03 3.82
N SER A 201 -19.94 -21.20 3.37
CA SER A 201 -21.37 -21.54 3.30
C SER A 201 -21.93 -21.03 1.98
N GLY A 202 -22.49 -21.97 1.22
CA GLY A 202 -22.85 -21.82 -0.18
C GLY A 202 -23.91 -20.75 -0.43
N GLY A 203 -23.68 -20.00 -1.51
CA GLY A 203 -24.62 -19.08 -2.12
C GLY A 203 -24.12 -18.77 -3.51
N SER A 204 -24.61 -19.49 -4.52
CA SER A 204 -24.35 -19.23 -5.93
C SER A 204 -24.98 -17.89 -6.32
N ILE A 205 -24.20 -16.81 -6.23
CA ILE A 205 -24.52 -15.53 -6.83
C ILE A 205 -23.77 -15.47 -8.15
N ALA A 206 -24.51 -15.33 -9.25
CA ALA A 206 -23.97 -15.21 -10.59
C ALA A 206 -23.04 -13.99 -10.66
N SER A 207 -21.73 -14.24 -10.62
CA SER A 207 -20.70 -13.24 -10.83
C SER A 207 -20.74 -12.84 -12.30
N ASN A 208 -20.96 -11.56 -12.58
CA ASN A 208 -20.74 -11.02 -13.91
C ASN A 208 -19.26 -11.20 -14.26
N THR A 209 -18.95 -12.14 -15.16
CA THR A 209 -17.59 -12.54 -15.55
C THR A 209 -16.83 -11.47 -16.34
N ASN A 210 -17.46 -10.33 -16.64
CA ASN A 210 -16.89 -9.27 -17.48
C ASN A 210 -16.44 -8.02 -16.70
N ALA A 211 -16.60 -7.97 -15.38
CA ALA A 211 -16.05 -6.87 -14.59
C ALA A 211 -14.54 -7.09 -14.36
N PRO A 212 -13.64 -6.13 -14.71
CA PRO A 212 -12.20 -6.28 -14.53
C PRO A 212 -11.75 -6.42 -13.07
N PHE A 213 -12.62 -6.03 -12.13
CA PHE A 213 -12.42 -6.14 -10.70
C PHE A 213 -13.52 -7.02 -10.12
N PRO A 214 -13.21 -7.92 -9.16
CA PRO A 214 -14.20 -8.83 -8.58
C PRO A 214 -15.37 -8.03 -7.97
N THR A 215 -16.59 -8.29 -8.46
CA THR A 215 -17.83 -7.60 -8.05
C THR A 215 -18.61 -8.34 -6.96
N GLY A 216 -18.02 -9.35 -6.30
CA GLY A 216 -18.65 -10.07 -5.20
C GLY A 216 -18.49 -9.35 -3.86
N THR A 217 -19.55 -8.68 -3.41
CA THR A 217 -19.86 -8.31 -1.99
C THR A 217 -18.70 -7.84 -1.09
N ALA A 218 -17.79 -7.06 -1.64
CA ALA A 218 -17.10 -6.01 -0.89
C ALA A 218 -17.08 -4.81 -1.83
N VAL A 219 -18.11 -3.97 -1.76
CA VAL A 219 -17.91 -2.58 -2.20
C VAL A 219 -16.78 -2.10 -1.32
N SER A 220 -15.57 -1.93 -1.88
CA SER A 220 -14.46 -1.43 -1.07
C SER A 220 -14.96 -0.13 -0.47
N THR A 221 -14.96 -0.05 0.86
CA THR A 221 -15.51 1.11 1.58
C THR A 221 -14.86 2.39 1.07
N SER A 222 -13.61 2.27 0.62
CA SER A 222 -12.83 3.23 -0.13
C SER A 222 -13.41 3.60 -1.51
N ALA A 223 -13.74 2.66 -2.40
CA ALA A 223 -14.36 2.98 -3.69
C ALA A 223 -15.81 3.46 -3.56
N ALA A 224 -16.57 2.93 -2.60
CA ALA A 224 -17.89 3.46 -2.24
C ALA A 224 -17.80 4.92 -1.76
N PHE A 225 -16.83 5.20 -0.88
CA PHE A 225 -16.59 6.54 -0.38
C PHE A 225 -16.08 7.48 -1.48
N ALA A 226 -15.12 7.06 -2.31
CA ALA A 226 -14.59 7.88 -3.40
C ALA A 226 -15.65 8.17 -4.48
N ALA A 227 -16.50 7.19 -4.81
CA ALA A 227 -17.61 7.37 -5.75
C ALA A 227 -18.74 8.23 -5.18
N GLY A 228 -18.96 8.21 -3.86
CA GLY A 228 -19.99 9.02 -3.18
C GLY A 228 -19.54 10.43 -2.78
N ALA A 229 -18.27 10.59 -2.40
CA ALA A 229 -17.68 11.85 -1.95
C ALA A 229 -16.98 12.62 -3.07
N GLY A 230 -16.58 11.95 -4.16
CA GLY A 230 -15.81 12.54 -5.26
C GLY A 230 -14.35 12.87 -4.89
N VAL A 231 -13.83 12.31 -3.79
CA VAL A 231 -12.51 12.62 -3.23
C VAL A 231 -11.63 11.36 -3.27
N ASP A 232 -10.39 11.50 -3.74
CA ASP A 232 -9.44 10.38 -3.86
C ASP A 232 -8.88 9.95 -2.48
N MET A 233 -8.59 8.66 -2.29
CA MET A 233 -8.05 8.14 -1.03
C MET A 233 -6.70 8.76 -0.63
N SER A 234 -5.91 9.24 -1.60
CA SER A 234 -4.69 9.99 -1.31
C SER A 234 -4.97 11.38 -0.74
N GLU A 235 -6.04 12.04 -1.18
CA GLU A 235 -6.49 13.34 -0.65
C GLU A 235 -7.07 13.17 0.76
N ILE A 236 -7.83 12.10 1.00
CA ILE A 236 -8.35 11.75 2.32
C ILE A 236 -7.22 11.40 3.27
N ARG A 237 -6.21 10.65 2.81
CA ARG A 237 -5.01 10.35 3.62
C ARG A 237 -4.30 11.64 4.01
N GLN A 238 -4.06 12.56 3.08
CA GLN A 238 -3.45 13.86 3.38
C GLN A 238 -4.32 14.69 4.34
N PHE A 239 -5.64 14.67 4.17
CA PHE A 239 -6.57 15.34 5.07
C PHE A 239 -6.55 14.74 6.49
N VAL A 240 -6.55 13.41 6.61
CA VAL A 240 -6.50 12.69 7.90
C VAL A 240 -5.16 12.93 8.59
N LEU A 241 -4.05 12.82 7.87
CA LEU A 241 -2.71 13.11 8.40
C LEU A 241 -2.59 14.57 8.83
N GLY A 242 -3.12 15.50 8.04
CA GLY A 242 -3.18 16.93 8.39
C GLY A 242 -4.02 17.17 9.65
N THR A 243 -5.19 16.55 9.74
CA THR A 243 -6.10 16.67 10.89
C THR A 243 -5.49 16.09 12.16
N LEU A 244 -4.82 14.94 12.06
CA LEU A 244 -4.07 14.34 13.17
C LEU A 244 -2.91 15.22 13.61
N SER A 245 -2.17 15.80 12.66
CA SER A 245 -1.06 16.70 12.95
C SER A 245 -1.52 17.97 13.70
N ILE A 246 -2.61 18.59 13.23
CA ILE A 246 -3.22 19.75 13.90
C ILE A 246 -3.73 19.37 15.30
N SER A 247 -4.35 18.19 15.43
CA SER A 247 -4.85 17.70 16.73
C SER A 247 -3.73 17.48 17.74
N LEU A 248 -2.59 16.92 17.30
CA LEU A 248 -1.38 16.76 18.12
C LEU A 248 -0.79 18.11 18.55
N LEU A 249 -0.75 19.10 17.66
CA LEU A 249 -0.31 20.46 17.97
C LEU A 249 -1.24 21.17 18.97
N LEU A 250 -2.56 21.01 18.82
CA LEU A 250 -3.53 21.56 19.76
C LEU A 250 -3.43 20.90 21.14
N TRP A 251 -3.13 19.60 21.17
CA TRP A 251 -2.89 18.87 22.41
C TRP A 251 -1.61 19.33 23.13
N THR A 252 -0.49 19.52 22.43
CA THR A 252 0.73 20.05 23.05
C THR A 252 0.54 21.48 23.57
N ALA A 253 -0.23 22.31 22.86
CA ALA A 253 -0.62 23.64 23.34
C ALA A 253 -1.47 23.56 24.62
N TRP A 254 -2.44 22.65 24.66
CA TRP A 254 -3.31 22.46 25.82
C TRP A 254 -2.57 21.93 27.05
N THR A 255 -1.69 20.93 26.88
CA THR A 255 -0.87 20.36 27.97
C THR A 255 0.08 21.41 28.55
N THR A 256 0.71 22.22 27.69
CA THR A 256 1.57 23.33 28.13
C THR A 256 0.79 24.34 28.96
N ARG A 257 -0.42 24.71 28.52
CA ARG A 257 -1.30 25.61 29.27
C ARG A 257 -1.73 25.01 30.62
N ALA A 258 -2.02 23.71 30.67
CA ALA A 258 -2.41 23.02 31.89
C ALA A 258 -1.25 22.97 32.91
N LEU A 259 -0.04 22.64 32.46
CA LEU A 259 1.16 22.63 33.28
C LEU A 259 1.50 24.02 33.84
N PHE A 260 1.44 25.05 32.98
CA PHE A 260 1.65 26.44 33.40
C PHE A 260 0.62 26.89 34.46
N SER A 261 -0.65 26.51 34.29
CA SER A 261 -1.69 26.77 35.29
C SER A 261 -1.36 26.12 36.63
N THR A 262 -0.95 24.84 36.63
CA THR A 262 -0.60 24.14 37.88
C THR A 262 0.61 24.75 38.58
N TRP A 263 1.63 25.18 37.84
CA TRP A 263 2.78 25.89 38.40
C TRP A 263 2.38 27.26 38.99
N ARG A 264 1.61 28.05 38.24
CA ARG A 264 1.11 29.37 38.69
C ARG A 264 0.34 29.30 40.00
N PHE A 265 -0.39 28.22 40.24
CA PHE A 265 -1.17 28.01 41.47
C PHE A 265 -0.38 27.27 42.57
N GLY A 266 0.94 27.12 42.43
CA GLY A 266 1.82 26.51 43.43
C GLY A 266 1.61 25.00 43.61
N LYS A 267 1.01 24.32 42.63
CA LYS A 267 0.68 22.89 42.70
C LYS A 267 1.71 21.99 42.02
N ALA A 268 2.73 22.56 41.38
CA ALA A 268 3.82 21.86 40.70
C ALA A 268 5.10 22.71 40.74
N THR A 269 6.26 22.07 40.75
CA THR A 269 7.55 22.79 40.70
C THR A 269 7.92 23.18 39.27
N LEU A 270 8.88 24.09 39.11
CA LEU A 270 9.42 24.45 37.80
C LEU A 270 10.05 23.23 37.10
N MET A 271 10.73 22.38 37.87
CA MET A 271 11.39 21.17 37.36
C MET A 271 10.37 20.13 36.85
N ASP A 272 9.24 19.97 37.55
CA ASP A 272 8.14 19.11 37.08
C ASP A 272 7.56 19.63 35.76
N MET A 273 7.44 20.95 35.60
CA MET A 273 6.93 21.56 34.38
C MET A 273 7.88 21.32 33.20
N GLU A 274 9.18 21.56 33.38
CA GLU A 274 10.19 21.37 32.34
C GLU A 274 10.26 19.91 31.88
N PHE A 275 10.30 18.95 32.81
CA PHE A 275 10.37 17.53 32.47
C PHE A 275 9.12 17.04 31.71
N ASN A 276 7.93 17.47 32.15
CA ASN A 276 6.67 17.07 31.50
C ASN A 276 6.48 17.74 30.13
N MET A 277 6.94 18.99 29.96
CA MET A 277 6.95 19.66 28.65
C MET A 277 7.90 18.97 27.68
N MET A 278 9.12 18.64 28.11
CA MET A 278 10.07 17.92 27.27
C MET A 278 9.52 16.55 26.85
N SER A 279 8.91 15.83 27.80
CA SER A 279 8.30 14.53 27.52
C SER A 279 7.13 14.61 26.53
N SER A 280 6.27 15.63 26.63
CA SER A 280 5.14 15.78 25.70
C SER A 280 5.58 16.14 24.29
N VAL A 281 6.61 16.99 24.15
CA VAL A 281 7.20 17.35 22.85
C VAL A 281 7.87 16.14 22.21
N VAL A 282 8.67 15.37 22.98
CA VAL A 282 9.32 14.15 22.46
C VAL A 282 8.29 13.12 22.01
N LEU A 283 7.23 12.90 22.79
CA LEU A 283 6.12 12.02 22.40
C LEU A 283 5.45 12.49 21.11
N MET A 284 5.15 13.78 20.99
CA MET A 284 4.57 14.35 19.76
C MET A 284 5.49 14.11 18.56
N SER A 285 6.80 14.38 18.69
CA SER A 285 7.78 14.18 17.62
C SER A 285 7.88 12.72 17.18
N VAL A 286 7.91 11.78 18.12
CA VAL A 286 7.93 10.34 17.82
C VAL A 286 6.63 9.91 17.12
N VAL A 287 5.48 10.38 17.58
CA VAL A 287 4.18 10.05 16.96
C VAL A 287 4.08 10.62 15.56
N LEU A 288 4.45 11.88 15.34
CA LEU A 288 4.48 12.46 14.00
C LEU A 288 5.44 11.72 13.09
N PHE A 289 6.59 11.30 13.60
CA PHE A 289 7.55 10.51 12.82
C PHE A 289 6.94 9.16 12.41
N ILE A 290 6.25 8.45 13.29
CA ILE A 290 5.62 7.16 12.97
C ILE A 290 4.45 7.34 11.98
N VAL A 291 3.68 8.43 12.09
CA VAL A 291 2.46 8.65 11.31
C VAL A 291 2.74 9.28 9.94
N LEU A 292 3.80 10.08 9.81
CA LEU A 292 4.17 10.77 8.58
C LEU A 292 5.32 10.10 7.81
N ALA A 293 6.07 9.17 8.42
CA ALA A 293 7.11 8.39 7.74
C ALA A 293 6.54 7.25 6.90
#